data_AF-A0AAN8FIG8-F1
#
_entry.id   AF-A0AAN8FIG8-F1
#
_cell.length_a   1.000
_cell.length_b   1.000
_cell.length_c   1.000
_cell.angle_alpha   90.00
_cell.angle_beta   90.00
_cell.angle_gamma   90.00
#
_symmetry.space_group_name_H-M   'P 1'
#
loop_
_entity.id
_entity.type
_entity.pdbx_description
1 polymer ?
#
loop_
_entity_poly.entity_id
_entity_poly.type
_entity_poly.pdbx_seq_one_letter_code
_entity_poly.pdbx_strand_id
1 'polypeptide(L)'
;MRFPTTACMTSFAILQTGMVVERAIALWKRNEYEHYGNRLGFVNSTLCVLSSLLLTAWSLRDMDLTTFTVYCTVSTNETAGSITILCFILCGIDIMSLVGIALLHISNATAMKGEYSDLQSSYQLHENATALRLILPLVLFNGICHLAFSMSAGVFLIFRQYFSYVAYRTIFAATYTVPYFTLVSPFLICFMIRKSKRARLAQLSVLRKQQDHEKELYFKAYNRMWNNS
;
A
#
# COMPACT_ATOMS: atom_id res chain seq x y z
N MET A 1 19.76 -15.19 -2.07
CA MET A 1 18.45 -14.80 -2.66
C MET A 1 17.27 -14.81 -1.69
N ARG A 2 17.41 -15.35 -0.46
CA ARG A 2 16.30 -15.51 0.52
C ARG A 2 15.97 -14.22 1.28
N PHE A 3 17.01 -13.55 1.77
CA PHE A 3 16.94 -12.31 2.57
C PHE A 3 16.27 -11.13 1.85
N PRO A 4 16.60 -10.83 0.58
CA PRO A 4 16.02 -9.67 -0.11
C PRO A 4 14.51 -9.81 -0.30
N THR A 5 14.02 -11.02 -0.57
CA THR A 5 12.62 -11.23 -0.90
C THR A 5 11.71 -11.09 0.32
N THR A 6 12.13 -11.60 1.47
CA THR A 6 11.43 -11.38 2.74
C THR A 6 11.50 -9.93 3.19
N ALA A 7 12.65 -9.28 3.02
CA ALA A 7 12.80 -7.85 3.30
C ALA A 7 11.89 -6.98 2.43
N CYS A 8 11.74 -7.32 1.14
CA CYS A 8 10.83 -6.63 0.25
C CYS A 8 9.36 -6.82 0.66
N MET A 9 8.96 -8.04 1.03
CA MET A 9 7.59 -8.33 1.46
C MET A 9 7.23 -7.59 2.76
N THR A 10 8.11 -7.62 3.76
CA THR A 10 7.93 -6.89 5.03
C THR A 10 7.90 -5.38 4.80
N SER A 11 8.82 -4.87 3.98
CA SER A 11 8.86 -3.44 3.62
C SER A 11 7.57 -3.00 2.95
N PHE A 12 7.00 -3.83 2.07
CA PHE A 12 5.77 -3.49 1.37
C PHE A 12 4.58 -3.35 2.32
N ALA A 13 4.39 -4.30 3.23
CA ALA A 13 3.33 -4.24 4.24
C ALA A 13 3.48 -3.02 5.15
N ILE A 14 4.69 -2.75 5.63
CA ILE A 14 4.96 -1.62 6.54
C ILE A 14 4.79 -0.27 5.82
N LEU A 15 5.25 -0.16 4.57
CA LEU A 15 5.05 1.03 3.74
C LEU A 15 3.57 1.27 3.47
N GLN A 16 2.77 0.22 3.26
CA GLN A 16 1.32 0.35 3.12
C GLN A 16 0.67 0.95 4.37
N THR A 17 1.02 0.45 5.55
CA THR A 17 0.56 1.04 6.81
C THR A 17 1.03 2.48 6.95
N GLY A 18 2.29 2.77 6.59
CA GLY A 18 2.81 4.13 6.54
C GLY A 18 1.98 5.06 5.66
N MET A 19 1.56 4.60 4.47
CA MET A 19 0.68 5.37 3.58
C MET A 19 -0.69 5.61 4.24
N VAL A 20 -1.27 4.61 4.91
CA VAL A 20 -2.56 4.79 5.63
C VAL A 20 -2.44 5.81 6.76
N VAL A 21 -1.35 5.74 7.53
CA VAL A 21 -1.05 6.71 8.61
C VAL A 21 -0.88 8.12 8.06
N GLU A 22 -0.14 8.29 6.97
CA GLU A 22 0.00 9.59 6.30
C GLU A 22 -1.36 10.14 5.88
N ARG A 23 -2.23 9.32 5.27
CA ARG A 23 -3.59 9.72 4.89
C ARG A 23 -4.48 10.04 6.08
N ALA A 24 -4.29 9.36 7.21
CA ALA A 24 -4.99 9.68 8.46
C ALA A 24 -4.57 11.02 9.03
N ILE A 25 -3.25 11.31 9.03
CA ILE A 25 -2.72 12.60 9.46
C ILE A 25 -3.23 13.73 8.54
N ALA A 26 -3.23 13.51 7.22
CA ALA A 26 -3.77 14.47 6.26
C ALA A 26 -5.25 14.78 6.49
N LEU A 27 -6.05 13.78 6.87
CA LEU A 27 -7.47 13.99 7.18
C LEU A 27 -7.67 14.74 8.50
N TRP A 28 -6.90 14.39 9.54
CA TRP A 28 -7.02 15.01 10.87
C TRP A 28 -6.50 16.45 10.87
N LYS A 29 -5.29 16.68 10.35
CA LYS A 29 -4.60 17.98 10.37
C LYS A 29 -4.72 18.73 9.04
N ARG A 30 -5.90 18.69 8.43
CA ARG A 30 -6.16 19.28 7.11
C ARG A 30 -5.63 20.71 6.92
N ASN A 31 -5.83 21.58 7.92
CA ASN A 31 -5.44 22.99 7.83
C ASN A 31 -3.91 23.22 7.89
N GLU A 32 -3.16 22.33 8.54
CA GLU A 32 -1.71 22.47 8.73
C GLU A 32 -0.90 21.54 7.83
N TYR A 33 -1.54 20.59 7.14
CA TYR A 33 -0.86 19.53 6.40
C TYR A 33 0.13 20.07 5.36
N GLU A 34 -0.23 21.17 4.67
CA GLU A 34 0.66 21.83 3.71
C GLU A 34 1.96 22.35 4.33
N HIS A 35 1.94 22.72 5.61
CA HIS A 35 3.13 23.21 6.32
C HIS A 35 4.13 22.09 6.62
N TYR A 36 3.65 20.86 6.80
CA TYR A 36 4.52 19.69 7.00
C TYR A 36 5.23 19.27 5.70
N GLY A 37 4.61 19.53 4.54
CA GLY A 37 5.20 19.31 3.21
C GLY A 37 5.83 17.93 3.03
N ASN A 38 6.98 17.87 2.34
CA ASN A 38 7.68 16.61 2.05
C ASN A 38 8.37 15.97 3.27
N ARG A 39 8.50 16.69 4.40
CA ARG A 39 9.23 16.19 5.57
C ARG A 39 8.53 14.99 6.20
N LEU A 40 7.20 15.03 6.29
CA LEU A 40 6.40 13.97 6.90
C LEU A 40 6.52 12.66 6.11
N GLY A 41 6.42 12.74 4.77
CA GLY A 41 6.61 11.59 3.90
C GLY A 41 8.02 10.98 4.00
N PHE A 42 9.06 11.82 4.05
CA PHE A 42 10.45 11.36 4.18
C PHE A 42 10.70 10.66 5.53
N VAL A 43 10.28 11.26 6.64
CA VAL A 43 10.42 10.68 7.98
C VAL A 43 9.66 9.36 8.07
N ASN A 44 8.41 9.32 7.62
CA ASN A 44 7.59 8.12 7.64
C ASN A 44 8.20 6.99 6.81
N SER A 45 8.64 7.27 5.58
CA SER A 45 9.29 6.28 4.71
C SER A 45 10.57 5.73 5.34
N THR A 46 11.39 6.60 5.94
CA THR A 46 12.63 6.19 6.61
C THR A 46 12.34 5.26 7.80
N LEU A 47 11.34 5.58 8.61
CA LEU A 47 10.91 4.74 9.73
C LEU A 47 10.36 3.38 9.24
N CYS A 48 9.59 3.36 8.15
CA CYS A 48 9.08 2.12 7.55
C CYS A 48 10.21 1.21 7.06
N VAL A 49 11.24 1.76 6.41
CA VAL A 49 12.37 0.99 5.90
C VAL A 49 13.25 0.47 7.04
N LEU A 50 13.51 1.29 8.07
CA LEU A 50 14.29 0.84 9.22
C LEU A 50 13.57 -0.26 10.00
N SER A 51 12.26 -0.10 10.24
CA SER A 51 11.46 -1.13 10.91
C SER A 51 11.38 -2.42 10.09
N SER A 52 11.24 -2.36 8.77
CA SER A 52 11.22 -3.56 7.93
C SER A 52 12.54 -4.32 7.95
N LEU A 53 13.67 -3.60 7.92
CA LEU A 53 15.00 -4.20 8.03
C LEU A 53 15.20 -4.85 9.39
N LEU A 54 14.79 -4.20 10.48
CA LEU A 54 14.88 -4.74 11.84
C LEU A 54 14.01 -6.00 12.02
N LEU A 55 12.76 -5.97 11.57
CA LEU A 55 11.86 -7.12 11.61
C LEU A 55 12.40 -8.30 10.79
N THR A 56 12.98 -8.01 9.63
CA THR A 56 13.57 -9.04 8.77
C THR A 56 14.85 -9.61 9.38
N ALA A 57 15.71 -8.76 9.96
CA ALA A 57 16.92 -9.21 10.65
C ALA A 57 16.58 -10.05 11.89
N TRP A 58 15.55 -9.68 12.65
CA TRP A 58 15.06 -10.46 13.77
C TRP A 58 14.53 -11.83 13.35
N SER A 59 13.70 -11.89 12.30
CA SER A 59 13.13 -13.14 11.80
C SER A 59 14.18 -14.13 11.28
N LEU A 60 15.35 -13.63 10.89
CA LEU A 60 16.44 -14.41 10.29
C LEU A 60 17.64 -14.59 11.22
N ARG A 61 17.52 -14.21 12.50
CA ARG A 61 18.61 -14.27 13.47
C ARG A 61 19.19 -15.68 13.64
N ASP A 62 18.33 -16.69 13.60
CA ASP A 62 18.70 -18.09 13.82
C ASP A 62 18.98 -18.85 12.51
N MET A 63 19.24 -18.13 11.41
CA MET A 63 19.63 -18.78 10.16
C MET A 63 21.09 -19.22 10.20
N ASP A 64 21.29 -20.53 10.11
CA ASP A 64 22.60 -21.06 9.75
C ASP A 64 22.88 -20.82 8.25
N LEU A 65 23.77 -19.86 7.97
CA LEU A 65 24.17 -19.46 6.61
C LEU A 65 25.22 -20.41 6.01
N THR A 66 25.75 -21.35 6.79
CA THR A 66 26.83 -22.25 6.39
C THR A 66 26.33 -23.48 5.61
N THR A 67 25.04 -23.83 5.73
CA THR A 67 24.47 -25.02 5.09
C THR A 67 24.05 -24.77 3.65
N PHE A 68 24.75 -25.37 2.69
CA PHE A 68 24.36 -25.34 1.28
C PHE A 68 23.00 -26.05 1.10
N THR A 69 22.00 -25.34 0.59
CA THR A 69 20.64 -25.87 0.41
C THR A 69 20.13 -25.52 -0.99
N VAL A 70 19.63 -26.53 -1.71
CA VAL A 70 19.24 -26.42 -3.14
C VAL A 70 17.94 -25.62 -3.36
N TYR A 71 17.19 -25.36 -2.29
CA TYR A 71 15.89 -24.69 -2.35
C TYR A 71 16.06 -23.16 -2.14
N CYS A 72 15.27 -22.30 -2.78
CA CYS A 72 15.32 -20.84 -2.52
C CYS A 72 14.41 -20.36 -1.38
N THR A 73 14.03 -21.26 -0.46
CA THR A 73 13.07 -20.97 0.63
C THR A 73 13.77 -20.52 1.90
N VAL A 74 13.26 -19.44 2.52
CA VAL A 74 13.78 -18.91 3.79
C VAL A 74 13.45 -19.84 4.97
N SER A 75 12.45 -20.71 4.83
CA SER A 75 12.05 -21.64 5.88
C SER A 75 12.97 -22.85 5.96
N THR A 76 13.89 -22.83 6.93
CA THR A 76 14.56 -24.03 7.45
C THR A 76 13.82 -24.51 8.71
N ASN A 77 14.07 -25.72 9.22
CA ASN A 77 13.38 -26.20 10.43
C ASN A 77 13.56 -25.27 11.63
N GLU A 78 14.69 -24.56 11.69
CA GLU A 78 15.02 -23.64 12.78
C GLU A 78 14.33 -22.28 12.60
N THR A 79 14.16 -21.78 11.37
CA THR A 79 13.54 -20.47 11.10
C THR A 79 12.06 -20.52 10.72
N ALA A 80 11.50 -21.70 10.47
CA ALA A 80 10.09 -21.87 10.11
C ALA A 80 9.14 -21.25 11.15
N GLY A 81 9.47 -21.36 12.44
CA GLY A 81 8.71 -20.75 13.53
C GLY A 81 8.73 -19.22 13.45
N SER A 82 9.92 -18.62 13.36
CA SER A 82 10.11 -17.17 13.29
C SER A 82 9.46 -16.54 12.05
N ILE A 83 9.49 -17.22 10.90
CA ILE A 83 8.83 -16.77 9.66
C ILE A 83 7.31 -16.87 9.80
N THR A 84 6.80 -17.94 10.43
CA THR A 84 5.37 -18.11 10.67
C THR A 84 4.84 -16.99 11.58
N ILE A 85 5.57 -16.69 12.67
CA ILE A 85 5.24 -15.56 13.57
C ILE A 85 5.28 -14.24 12.81
N LEU A 86 6.32 -14.00 12.00
CA LEU A 86 6.43 -12.80 11.17
C LEU A 86 5.20 -12.66 10.25
N CYS A 87 4.77 -13.74 9.59
CA CYS A 87 3.60 -13.70 8.72
C CYS A 87 2.30 -13.43 9.47
N PHE A 88 2.12 -13.97 10.68
CA PHE A 88 0.97 -13.62 11.52
C PHE A 88 0.98 -12.13 11.92
N ILE A 89 2.15 -11.58 12.26
CA ILE A 89 2.31 -10.15 12.55
C ILE A 89 1.94 -9.31 11.32
N LEU A 90 2.47 -9.64 10.15
CA LEU A 90 2.16 -8.94 8.89
C LEU A 90 0.67 -9.03 8.52
N CYS A 91 0.05 -10.20 8.71
CA CYS A 91 -1.38 -10.37 8.51
C CYS A 91 -2.18 -9.47 9.45
N GLY A 92 -1.77 -9.34 10.72
CA GLY A 92 -2.37 -8.40 11.67
C GLY A 92 -2.24 -6.95 11.21
N ILE A 93 -1.05 -6.56 10.73
CA ILE A 93 -0.78 -5.22 10.19
C ILE A 93 -1.67 -4.91 8.97
N ASP A 94 -1.86 -5.88 8.07
CA ASP A 94 -2.75 -5.72 6.91
C ASP A 94 -4.21 -5.57 7.31
N ILE A 95 -4.69 -6.37 8.27
CA ILE A 95 -6.06 -6.24 8.80
C ILE A 95 -6.25 -4.86 9.42
N MET A 96 -5.31 -4.40 10.24
CA MET A 96 -5.34 -3.05 10.83
C MET A 96 -5.33 -1.97 9.76
N SER A 97 -4.55 -2.16 8.69
CA SER A 97 -4.50 -1.22 7.56
C SER A 97 -5.82 -1.18 6.78
N LEU A 98 -6.49 -2.33 6.59
CA LEU A 98 -7.83 -2.40 5.97
C LEU A 98 -8.88 -1.70 6.83
N VAL A 99 -8.87 -1.93 8.14
CA VAL A 99 -9.76 -1.22 9.08
C VAL A 99 -9.49 0.28 9.03
N GLY A 100 -8.22 0.69 9.04
CA GLY A 100 -7.82 2.09 8.90
C GLY A 100 -8.35 2.72 7.62
N ILE A 101 -8.20 2.06 6.47
CA ILE A 101 -8.74 2.54 5.19
C ILE A 101 -10.26 2.68 5.24
N ALA A 102 -10.97 1.71 5.81
CA ALA A 102 -12.42 1.76 5.95
C ALA A 102 -12.87 2.95 6.81
N LEU A 103 -12.23 3.16 7.98
CA LEU A 103 -12.50 4.30 8.86
C LEU A 103 -12.21 5.64 8.18
N LEU A 104 -11.10 5.74 7.45
CA LEU A 104 -10.76 6.94 6.69
C LEU A 104 -11.76 7.20 5.57
N HIS A 105 -12.21 6.17 4.87
CA HIS A 105 -13.20 6.31 3.81
C HIS A 105 -14.55 6.81 4.36
N ILE A 106 -15.00 6.28 5.50
CA ILE A 106 -16.22 6.73 6.18
C ILE A 106 -16.05 8.18 6.66
N SER A 107 -14.96 8.49 7.34
CA SER A 107 -14.67 9.83 7.87
C SER A 107 -14.60 10.87 6.76
N ASN A 108 -13.94 10.54 5.65
CA ASN A 108 -13.85 11.40 4.48
C ASN A 108 -15.20 11.60 3.80
N ALA A 109 -16.02 10.55 3.67
CA ALA A 109 -17.37 10.65 3.12
C ALA A 109 -18.30 11.50 4.01
N THR A 110 -18.16 11.41 5.32
CA THR A 110 -18.91 12.24 6.28
C THR A 110 -18.48 13.70 6.19
N ALA A 111 -17.18 13.98 6.14
CA ALA A 111 -16.66 15.33 6.07
C ALA A 111 -16.96 16.03 4.72
N MET A 112 -17.08 15.27 3.61
CA MET A 112 -17.55 15.82 2.32
C MET A 112 -19.02 16.26 2.32
N LYS A 113 -19.85 15.75 3.25
CA LYS A 113 -21.26 16.14 3.34
C LYS A 113 -21.48 17.45 4.11
N GLY A 114 -20.45 17.99 4.77
CA GLY A 114 -20.56 19.27 5.49
C GLY A 114 -20.52 20.47 4.54
N GLU A 115 -21.54 21.33 4.60
CA GLU A 115 -21.78 22.45 3.66
C GLU A 115 -20.78 23.63 3.74
N TYR A 116 -19.84 23.65 4.70
CA TYR A 116 -18.93 24.79 4.92
C TYR A 116 -17.46 24.37 4.94
N SER A 117 -16.99 23.72 3.88
CA SER A 117 -15.59 23.33 3.76
C SER A 117 -14.85 24.29 2.82
N ASP A 118 -13.95 25.08 3.39
CA ASP A 118 -12.97 25.92 2.69
C ASP A 118 -12.39 25.20 1.46
N LEU A 119 -12.11 25.93 0.39
CA LEU A 119 -11.71 25.37 -0.92
C LEU A 119 -10.50 24.42 -0.76
N GLN A 120 -9.57 24.79 0.11
CA GLN A 120 -8.39 24.00 0.46
C GLN A 120 -8.76 22.67 1.13
N SER A 121 -9.68 22.68 2.09
CA SER A 121 -10.14 21.47 2.77
C SER A 121 -10.86 20.52 1.82
N SER A 122 -11.74 21.06 0.96
CA SER A 122 -12.46 20.29 -0.05
C SER A 122 -11.50 19.63 -1.06
N TYR A 123 -10.45 20.33 -1.46
CA TYR A 123 -9.38 19.79 -2.30
C TYR A 123 -8.68 18.60 -1.63
N GLN A 124 -8.24 18.77 -0.38
CA GLN A 124 -7.54 17.71 0.36
C GLN A 124 -8.43 16.48 0.57
N LEU A 125 -9.72 16.65 0.86
CA LEU A 125 -10.67 15.53 0.97
C LEU A 125 -10.82 14.74 -0.33
N HIS A 126 -10.88 15.42 -1.47
CA HIS A 126 -10.98 14.77 -2.77
C HIS A 126 -9.68 14.05 -3.16
N GLU A 127 -8.53 14.65 -2.86
CA GLU A 127 -7.23 14.02 -3.03
C GLU A 127 -7.12 12.76 -2.16
N ASN A 128 -7.52 12.84 -0.89
CA ASN A 128 -7.45 11.73 0.05
C ASN A 128 -8.39 10.58 -0.38
N ALA A 129 -9.60 10.88 -0.86
CA ALA A 129 -10.51 9.89 -1.44
C ALA A 129 -9.88 9.14 -2.63
N THR A 130 -9.24 9.89 -3.53
CA THR A 130 -8.59 9.34 -4.72
C THR A 130 -7.39 8.47 -4.34
N ALA A 131 -6.60 8.92 -3.36
CA ALA A 131 -5.47 8.16 -2.84
C ALA A 131 -5.92 6.86 -2.15
N LEU A 132 -6.94 6.90 -1.29
CA LEU A 132 -7.49 5.71 -0.62
C LEU A 132 -8.02 4.68 -1.62
N ARG A 133 -8.72 5.11 -2.66
CA ARG A 133 -9.19 4.22 -3.74
C ARG A 133 -8.05 3.54 -4.50
N LEU A 134 -6.89 4.19 -4.55
CA LEU A 134 -5.69 3.63 -5.17
C LEU A 134 -4.97 2.65 -4.23
N ILE A 135 -4.86 2.98 -2.94
CA ILE A 135 -4.19 2.14 -1.93
C ILE A 135 -4.99 0.88 -1.62
N LEU A 136 -6.33 0.95 -1.61
CA LEU A 136 -7.23 -0.17 -1.27
C LEU A 136 -6.91 -1.51 -1.99
N PRO A 137 -6.83 -1.59 -3.33
CA PRO A 137 -6.55 -2.86 -4.01
C PRO A 137 -5.16 -3.43 -3.65
N LEU A 138 -4.21 -2.57 -3.29
CA LEU A 138 -2.87 -2.98 -2.91
C LEU A 138 -2.85 -3.67 -1.55
N VAL A 139 -3.55 -3.06 -0.57
CA VAL A 139 -3.68 -3.63 0.79
C VAL A 139 -4.55 -4.88 0.77
N LEU A 140 -5.60 -4.93 -0.05
CA LEU A 140 -6.40 -6.14 -0.23
C LEU A 140 -5.57 -7.29 -0.81
N PHE A 141 -4.77 -7.02 -1.84
CA PHE A 141 -3.90 -8.05 -2.42
C PHE A 141 -2.89 -8.57 -1.39
N ASN A 142 -2.22 -7.67 -0.67
CA ASN A 142 -1.25 -8.03 0.36
C ASN A 142 -1.90 -8.85 1.48
N GLY A 143 -3.05 -8.39 1.98
CA GLY A 143 -3.82 -9.06 3.02
C GLY A 143 -4.28 -10.45 2.59
N ILE A 144 -4.75 -10.64 1.34
CA ILE A 144 -5.13 -11.96 0.83
C ILE A 144 -3.92 -12.89 0.80
N CYS A 145 -2.76 -12.42 0.33
CA CYS A 145 -1.53 -13.23 0.31
C CYS A 145 -1.08 -13.63 1.72
N HIS A 146 -1.02 -12.67 2.66
CA HIS A 146 -0.60 -12.96 4.03
C HIS A 146 -1.61 -13.81 4.79
N LEU A 147 -2.91 -13.60 4.57
CA LEU A 147 -3.97 -14.40 5.18
C LEU A 147 -3.95 -15.83 4.65
N ALA A 148 -3.84 -16.03 3.33
CA ALA A 148 -3.73 -17.36 2.75
C ALA A 148 -2.52 -18.13 3.31
N PHE A 149 -1.37 -17.46 3.43
CA PHE A 149 -0.18 -18.05 4.02
C PHE A 149 -0.37 -18.37 5.50
N SER A 150 -0.87 -17.42 6.29
CA SER A 150 -1.07 -17.59 7.74
C SER A 150 -2.12 -18.66 8.07
N MET A 151 -3.20 -18.74 7.28
CA MET A 151 -4.19 -19.80 7.39
C MET A 151 -3.58 -21.16 7.08
N SER A 152 -2.81 -21.27 5.99
CA SER A 152 -2.13 -22.53 5.66
C SER A 152 -1.16 -22.96 6.76
N ALA A 153 -0.33 -22.03 7.26
CA ALA A 153 0.59 -22.28 8.37
C ALA A 153 -0.13 -22.67 9.67
N GLY A 154 -1.25 -22.01 10.01
CA GLY A 154 -2.06 -22.33 11.18
C GLY A 154 -2.66 -23.74 11.10
N VAL A 155 -3.21 -24.11 9.94
CA VAL A 155 -3.69 -25.48 9.68
C VAL A 155 -2.54 -26.49 9.82
N PHE A 156 -1.35 -26.21 9.28
CA PHE A 156 -0.21 -27.12 9.41
C PHE A 156 0.30 -27.27 10.84
N LEU A 157 0.19 -26.23 11.68
CA LEU A 157 0.54 -26.33 13.09
C LEU A 157 -0.41 -27.27 13.85
N ILE A 158 -1.72 -27.18 13.58
CA ILE A 158 -2.74 -28.02 14.22
C ILE A 158 -2.59 -29.49 13.80
N PHE A 159 -2.36 -29.75 12.50
CA PHE A 159 -2.26 -31.11 11.98
C PHE A 159 -0.83 -31.67 11.92
N ARG A 160 0.14 -31.01 12.56
CA ARG A 160 1.57 -31.35 12.48
C ARG A 160 1.87 -32.82 12.82
N GLN A 161 1.11 -33.41 13.73
CA GLN A 161 1.31 -34.79 14.20
C GLN A 161 0.90 -35.84 13.17
N TYR A 162 0.11 -35.48 12.15
CA TYR A 162 -0.40 -36.40 11.14
C TYR A 162 0.43 -36.43 9.85
N PHE A 163 1.34 -35.47 9.65
CA PHE A 163 2.13 -35.36 8.44
C PHE A 163 3.54 -35.95 8.64
N SER A 164 3.99 -36.73 7.64
CA SER A 164 5.40 -37.10 7.55
C SER A 164 6.26 -35.86 7.30
N TYR A 165 7.50 -35.88 7.77
CA TYR A 165 8.44 -34.77 7.63
C TYR A 165 8.60 -34.28 6.18
N VAL A 166 8.61 -35.21 5.22
CA VAL A 166 8.74 -34.89 3.79
C VAL A 166 7.46 -34.22 3.26
N ALA A 167 6.28 -34.74 3.60
CA ALA A 167 5.01 -34.14 3.19
C ALA A 167 4.84 -32.72 3.73
N TYR A 168 5.21 -32.50 5.00
CA TYR A 168 5.20 -31.17 5.62
C TYR A 168 6.03 -30.16 4.82
N ARG A 169 7.27 -30.53 4.43
CA ARG A 169 8.15 -29.62 3.68
C ARG A 169 7.65 -29.32 2.28
N THR A 170 7.13 -30.32 1.57
CA THR A 170 6.61 -30.13 0.20
C THR A 170 5.40 -29.21 0.20
N ILE A 171 4.47 -29.41 1.13
CA ILE A 171 3.25 -28.59 1.20
C ILE A 171 3.59 -27.17 1.68
N PHE A 172 4.49 -27.02 2.66
CA PHE A 172 4.94 -25.71 3.12
C PHE A 172 5.66 -24.93 2.01
N ALA A 173 6.49 -25.59 1.20
CA ALA A 173 7.14 -24.97 0.05
C ALA A 173 6.14 -24.58 -1.05
N ALA A 174 5.10 -25.39 -1.28
CA ALA A 174 4.04 -25.09 -2.25
C ALA A 174 3.13 -23.93 -1.80
N THR A 175 2.92 -23.79 -0.50
CA THR A 175 2.11 -22.71 0.09
C THR A 175 2.89 -21.42 0.29
N TYR A 176 4.21 -21.42 0.08
CA TYR A 176 5.06 -20.25 0.20
C TYR A 176 4.62 -19.15 -0.77
N THR A 177 4.09 -18.05 -0.24
CA THR A 177 3.43 -16.97 -1.00
C THR A 177 4.39 -15.98 -1.64
N VAL A 178 5.64 -15.95 -1.21
CA VAL A 178 6.65 -14.98 -1.65
C VAL A 178 6.89 -14.97 -3.17
N PRO A 179 7.01 -16.12 -3.88
CA PRO A 179 7.18 -16.14 -5.33
C PRO A 179 5.98 -15.53 -6.06
N TYR A 180 4.76 -15.87 -5.62
CA TYR A 180 3.51 -15.32 -6.17
C TYR A 180 3.44 -13.81 -5.95
N PHE A 181 3.80 -13.36 -4.75
CA PHE A 181 3.85 -11.94 -4.40
C PHE A 181 4.84 -11.18 -5.29
N THR A 182 6.05 -11.70 -5.51
CA THR A 182 7.06 -11.04 -6.36
C THR A 182 6.66 -10.97 -7.82
N LEU A 183 5.88 -11.93 -8.32
CA LEU A 183 5.40 -11.91 -9.70
C LEU A 183 4.26 -10.91 -9.88
N VAL A 184 3.28 -10.89 -8.98
CA VAL A 184 2.04 -10.12 -9.17
C VAL A 184 2.17 -8.65 -8.76
N SER A 185 2.94 -8.36 -7.69
CA SER A 185 3.12 -6.99 -7.18
C SER A 185 3.58 -5.95 -8.21
N PRO A 186 4.61 -6.19 -9.06
CA PRO A 186 5.03 -5.20 -10.05
C PRO A 186 3.95 -4.89 -11.09
N PHE A 187 3.14 -5.88 -11.49
CA PHE A 187 2.02 -5.64 -12.40
C PHE A 187 0.94 -4.79 -11.74
N LEU A 188 0.60 -5.07 -10.47
CA LEU A 188 -0.36 -4.26 -9.71
C LEU A 188 0.10 -2.81 -9.54
N ILE A 189 1.36 -2.61 -9.15
CA ILE A 189 1.93 -1.26 -9.00
C ILE A 189 1.93 -0.53 -10.36
N CYS A 190 2.37 -1.20 -11.44
CA CYS A 190 2.36 -0.60 -12.78
C CYS A 190 0.94 -0.24 -13.24
N PHE A 191 -0.03 -1.12 -12.99
CA PHE A 191 -1.44 -0.87 -13.27
C PHE A 191 -1.96 0.35 -12.48
N MET A 192 -1.65 0.43 -11.19
CA MET A 192 -2.02 1.56 -10.33
C MET A 192 -1.39 2.87 -10.81
N ILE A 193 -0.10 2.88 -11.14
CA ILE A 193 0.59 4.07 -11.68
C ILE A 193 -0.06 4.51 -12.99
N ARG A 194 -0.33 3.58 -13.91
CA ARG A 194 -1.00 3.91 -15.18
C ARG A 194 -2.38 4.48 -14.96
N LYS A 195 -3.16 3.89 -14.04
CA LYS A 195 -4.50 4.38 -13.68
C LYS A 195 -4.45 5.78 -13.06
N SER A 196 -3.50 6.02 -12.15
CA SER A 196 -3.27 7.33 -11.54
C SER A 196 -2.89 8.40 -12.58
N LYS A 197 -1.94 8.08 -13.47
CA LYS A 197 -1.54 8.97 -14.57
C LYS A 197 -2.73 9.29 -15.49
N ARG A 198 -3.54 8.29 -15.86
CA ARG A 198 -4.74 8.49 -16.69
C ARG A 198 -5.76 9.40 -16.00
N ALA A 199 -6.00 9.23 -14.71
CA ALA A 199 -6.91 10.08 -13.96
C ALA A 199 -6.43 11.55 -13.92
N ARG A 200 -5.13 11.77 -13.67
CA ARG A 200 -4.52 13.11 -13.71
C ARG A 200 -4.59 13.75 -15.09
N LEU A 201 -4.28 12.98 -16.15
CA LEU A 201 -4.36 13.47 -17.53
C LEU A 201 -5.80 13.83 -17.93
N ALA A 202 -6.80 13.04 -17.50
CA ALA A 202 -8.20 13.35 -17.74
C ALA A 202 -8.60 14.66 -17.07
N GLN A 203 -8.24 14.87 -15.80
CA GLN A 203 -8.49 16.13 -15.08
C GLN A 203 -7.82 17.32 -15.76
N LEU A 204 -6.54 17.19 -16.16
CA LEU A 204 -5.82 18.25 -16.89
C LEU A 204 -6.46 18.57 -18.23
N SER A 205 -6.98 17.58 -18.95
CA SER A 205 -7.65 17.80 -20.24
C SER A 205 -8.96 18.57 -20.08
N VAL A 206 -9.70 18.34 -18.99
CA VAL A 206 -10.94 19.09 -18.68
C VAL A 206 -10.61 20.54 -18.34
N LEU A 207 -9.61 20.77 -17.47
CA LEU A 207 -9.17 22.12 -17.11
C LEU A 207 -8.66 22.89 -18.33
N ARG A 208 -7.89 22.23 -19.22
CA ARG A 208 -7.42 22.84 -20.46
C ARG A 208 -8.57 23.24 -21.37
N LYS A 209 -9.55 22.36 -21.58
CA LYS A 209 -10.74 22.66 -22.40
C LYS A 209 -11.54 23.83 -21.83
N GLN A 210 -11.69 23.90 -20.52
CA GLN A 210 -12.39 25.01 -19.87
C GLN A 210 -11.63 26.34 -20.08
N GLN A 211 -10.31 26.33 -19.92
CA GLN A 211 -9.47 27.51 -20.15
C GLN A 211 -9.50 27.97 -21.62
N ASP A 212 -9.47 27.04 -22.57
CA ASP A 212 -9.57 27.35 -24.00
C ASP A 212 -10.95 27.95 -24.33
N HIS A 213 -12.02 27.43 -23.72
CA HIS A 213 -13.37 27.96 -23.86
C HIS A 213 -13.54 29.36 -23.28
N GLU A 214 -12.98 29.63 -22.09
CA GLU A 214 -12.98 30.96 -21.47
C GLU A 214 -12.20 31.98 -22.31
N LYS A 215 -11.06 31.57 -22.88
CA LYS A 215 -10.29 32.42 -23.82
C LYS A 215 -11.10 32.72 -25.08
N GLU A 216 -11.75 31.74 -25.69
CA GLU A 216 -12.63 31.96 -26.85
C GLU A 216 -13.75 32.94 -26.52
N LEU A 217 -14.41 32.78 -25.37
CA LEU A 217 -15.46 33.70 -24.89
C LEU A 217 -14.92 35.12 -24.70
N TYR A 218 -13.74 35.27 -24.08
CA TYR A 218 -13.08 36.57 -23.89
C TYR A 218 -12.76 37.25 -25.23
N PHE A 219 -12.12 36.55 -26.16
CA PHE A 219 -11.78 37.10 -27.48
C PHE A 219 -13.03 37.42 -28.30
N LYS A 220 -14.08 36.61 -28.21
CA LYS A 220 -15.37 36.85 -28.89
C LYS A 220 -16.09 38.07 -28.34
N ALA A 221 -16.05 38.29 -27.02
CA ALA A 221 -16.61 39.48 -26.39
C ALA A 221 -15.83 40.74 -26.79
N TYR A 222 -14.49 40.68 -26.79
CA TYR A 222 -13.63 41.78 -27.23
C TYR A 222 -13.90 42.17 -28.69
N ASN A 223 -14.01 41.19 -29.59
CA ASN A 223 -14.26 41.44 -31.02
C ASN A 223 -15.63 42.10 -31.27
N ARG A 224 -16.65 41.78 -30.46
CA ARG A 224 -17.96 42.47 -30.53
C ARG A 224 -17.89 43.92 -30.09
N MET A 225 -17.09 44.25 -29.08
CA MET A 225 -16.92 45.64 -28.64
C MET A 225 -16.19 46.47 -29.70
N TRP A 226 -15.20 45.87 -30.37
CA TRP A 226 -14.41 46.56 -31.40
C TRP A 226 -15.15 46.75 -32.73
N ASN A 227 -15.99 45.79 -33.16
CA ASN A 227 -16.74 45.89 -34.42
C ASN A 227 -18.05 46.70 -34.32
N ASN A 228 -18.47 47.09 -33.12
CA ASN A 228 -19.66 47.93 -32.89
C ASN A 228 -19.29 49.40 -32.57
N SER A 229 -18.02 49.79 -32.80
CA SER A 229 -17.54 51.18 -32.74
C SER A 229 -17.22 51.66 -34.15
#